data_AF-A0A927MYE2-F1
#
_entry.id   AF-A0A927MYE2-F1
#
_cell.length_a   1.000
_cell.length_b   1.000
_cell.length_c   1.000
_cell.angle_alpha   90.00
_cell.angle_beta   90.00
_cell.angle_gamma   90.00
#
_symmetry.space_group_name_H-M   'P 1'
#
loop_
_entity.id
_entity.type
_entity.pdbx_description
1 polymer ?
#
loop_
_entity_poly.entity_id
_entity_poly.type
_entity_poly.pdbx_seq_one_letter_code
_entity_poly.pdbx_strand_id
1 'polypeptide(L)'
;MPSRFHSDRLKALCTEGGWSQADLAERIDSDVRQASRYENNKVAPGLEAVIRIALTFNVSVDDLLIDDERATVTNVIDALVTKSKLRAITSGVG
;
A
#
# COMPACT_ATOMS: atom_id res chain seq x y z
N MET A 1 6.83 19.40 -7.91
CA MET A 1 5.96 18.76 -6.89
C MET A 1 6.46 17.34 -6.68
N PRO A 2 6.57 16.85 -5.45
CA PRO A 2 6.86 15.42 -5.23
C PRO A 2 5.76 14.57 -5.87
N SER A 3 6.14 13.36 -6.29
CA SER A 3 5.21 12.36 -6.81
C SER A 3 4.11 12.08 -5.79
N ARG A 4 2.85 12.03 -6.23
CA ARG A 4 1.73 11.52 -5.41
C ARG A 4 1.61 10.00 -5.42
N PHE A 5 2.46 9.30 -6.18
CA PHE A 5 2.41 7.84 -6.25
C PHE A 5 2.95 7.20 -4.97
N HIS A 6 2.18 6.33 -4.34
CA HIS A 6 2.54 5.60 -3.13
C HIS A 6 3.37 4.36 -3.46
N SER A 7 4.69 4.53 -3.52
CA SER A 7 5.64 3.44 -3.76
C SER A 7 5.54 2.31 -2.72
N ASP A 8 5.22 2.66 -1.48
CA ASP A 8 5.08 1.68 -0.40
C ASP A 8 3.82 0.82 -0.56
N ARG A 9 2.76 1.38 -1.15
CA ARG A 9 1.57 0.62 -1.52
C ARG A 9 1.86 -0.38 -2.64
N LEU A 10 2.59 0.04 -3.68
CA LEU A 10 3.05 -0.86 -4.73
C LEU A 10 3.88 -2.02 -4.15
N LYS A 11 4.83 -1.72 -3.27
CA LYS A 11 5.63 -2.73 -2.56
C LYS A 11 4.78 -3.70 -1.74
N ALA A 12 3.76 -3.19 -1.04
CA ALA A 12 2.85 -4.02 -0.26
C ALA A 12 2.09 -5.00 -1.16
N LEU A 13 1.53 -4.52 -2.28
CA LEU A 13 0.85 -5.34 -3.28
C LEU A 13 1.76 -6.44 -3.86
N CYS A 14 3.02 -6.10 -4.19
CA CYS A 14 4.01 -7.10 -4.61
C CYS A 14 4.29 -8.14 -3.53
N THR A 15 4.40 -7.71 -2.27
CA THR A 15 4.66 -8.60 -1.13
C THR A 15 3.48 -9.55 -0.87
N GLU A 16 2.25 -9.04 -0.92
CA GLU A 16 1.01 -9.83 -0.79
C GLU A 16 0.87 -10.86 -1.91
N GLY A 17 1.28 -10.49 -3.14
CA GLY A 17 1.31 -11.40 -4.29
C GLY A 17 2.51 -12.35 -4.34
N GLY A 18 3.52 -12.17 -3.48
CA GLY A 18 4.78 -12.93 -3.52
C GLY A 18 5.63 -12.64 -4.77
N TRP A 19 5.57 -11.43 -5.32
CA TRP A 19 6.23 -11.06 -6.58
C TRP A 19 7.59 -10.41 -6.35
N SER A 20 8.56 -10.80 -7.17
CA SER A 20 9.83 -10.08 -7.28
C SER A 20 9.70 -8.82 -8.14
N GLN A 21 10.75 -8.00 -8.18
CA GLN A 21 10.82 -6.85 -9.11
C GLN A 21 10.78 -7.27 -10.59
N ALA A 22 11.28 -8.48 -10.89
CA ALA A 22 11.19 -9.05 -12.24
C ALA A 22 9.75 -9.46 -12.57
N ASP A 23 9.06 -10.10 -11.63
CA ASP A 23 7.65 -10.47 -11.75
C ASP A 23 6.74 -9.26 -11.96
N LEU A 24 6.97 -8.19 -11.20
CA LEU A 24 6.24 -6.94 -11.36
C LEU A 24 6.47 -6.36 -12.75
N ALA A 25 7.74 -6.26 -13.18
CA ALA A 25 8.13 -5.69 -14.47
C ALA A 25 7.45 -6.42 -15.64
N GLU A 26 7.45 -7.75 -15.62
CA GLU A 26 6.78 -8.57 -16.63
C GLU A 26 5.27 -8.29 -16.67
N ARG A 27 4.61 -8.22 -15.51
CA ARG A 27 3.15 -8.06 -15.41
C ARG A 27 2.65 -6.67 -15.78
N ILE A 28 3.48 -5.64 -15.64
CA ILE A 28 3.11 -4.25 -15.98
C ILE A 28 3.73 -3.78 -17.31
N ASP A 29 4.31 -4.70 -18.09
CA ASP A 29 4.98 -4.41 -19.36
C ASP A 29 6.02 -3.27 -19.20
N SER A 30 7.02 -3.54 -18.36
CA SER A 30 8.10 -2.61 -18.00
C SER A 30 9.42 -3.38 -17.85
N ASP A 31 10.53 -2.66 -17.68
CA ASP A 31 11.80 -3.27 -17.27
C ASP A 31 11.99 -3.30 -15.75
N VAL A 32 12.80 -4.25 -15.28
CA VAL A 32 13.10 -4.49 -13.85
C VAL A 32 13.71 -3.26 -13.18
N ARG A 33 14.51 -2.46 -13.90
CA ARG A 33 15.14 -1.26 -13.35
C ARG A 33 14.08 -0.19 -13.08
N GLN A 34 13.10 -0.01 -13.96
CA GLN A 34 11.98 0.91 -13.74
C GLN A 34 11.07 0.43 -12.61
N ALA A 35 10.70 -0.86 -12.58
CA ALA A 35 9.94 -1.43 -11.47
C ALA A 35 10.61 -1.18 -10.12
N SER A 36 11.93 -1.41 -10.04
CA SER A 36 12.73 -1.12 -8.85
C SER A 36 12.75 0.35 -8.46
N ARG A 37 12.78 1.26 -9.45
CA ARG A 37 12.76 2.70 -9.21
C ARG A 37 11.38 3.18 -8.74
N TYR A 38 10.30 2.59 -9.22
CA TYR A 38 8.94 2.88 -8.73
C TYR A 38 8.79 2.47 -7.28
N GLU A 39 9.11 1.21 -6.95
CA GLU A 39 9.01 0.68 -5.58
C GLU A 39 9.89 1.46 -4.58
N ASN A 40 11.06 1.96 -5.01
CA ASN A 40 11.98 2.68 -4.15
C ASN A 40 11.82 4.21 -4.18
N ASN A 41 10.70 4.71 -4.69
CA ASN A 41 10.39 6.14 -4.80
C ASN A 41 11.50 6.95 -5.49
N LYS A 42 12.23 6.33 -6.42
CA LYS A 42 13.31 6.99 -7.17
C LYS A 42 12.75 7.74 -8.37
N VAL A 43 11.66 7.23 -8.96
CA VAL A 43 10.92 7.86 -10.06
C VAL A 43 9.43 7.57 -9.89
N ALA A 44 8.61 8.55 -10.27
CA ALA A 44 7.17 8.38 -10.37
C ALA A 44 6.80 7.65 -11.68
N PRO A 45 5.92 6.64 -11.65
CA PRO A 45 5.32 6.10 -12.86
C PRO A 45 4.46 7.17 -13.55
N GLY A 46 4.45 7.17 -14.89
CA GLY A 46 3.50 7.96 -15.68
C GLY A 46 2.08 7.39 -15.58
N LEU A 47 1.08 8.14 -16.07
CA LEU A 47 -0.33 7.75 -15.98
C LEU A 47 -0.62 6.35 -16.53
N GLU A 48 -0.06 6.01 -17.70
CA GLU A 48 -0.26 4.68 -18.29
C GLU A 48 0.30 3.55 -17.42
N ALA A 49 1.47 3.76 -16.81
CA ALA A 49 2.06 2.79 -15.90
C ALA A 49 1.21 2.64 -14.63
N VAL A 50 0.67 3.74 -14.08
CA VAL A 50 -0.26 3.70 -12.94
C VAL A 50 -1.52 2.91 -13.28
N ILE A 51 -2.10 3.12 -14.47
CA ILE A 51 -3.28 2.36 -14.93
C ILE A 51 -2.95 0.87 -15.05
N ARG A 52 -1.80 0.51 -15.63
CA ARG A 52 -1.37 -0.89 -15.73
C ARG A 52 -1.21 -1.52 -14.36
N ILE A 53 -0.52 -0.85 -13.43
CA ILE A 53 -0.36 -1.33 -12.05
C ILE A 53 -1.74 -1.56 -11.40
N ALA A 54 -2.65 -0.60 -11.51
CA ALA A 54 -3.99 -0.70 -10.94
C ALA A 54 -4.76 -1.92 -11.47
N LEU A 55 -4.74 -2.12 -12.80
CA LEU A 55 -5.37 -3.27 -13.45
C LEU A 55 -4.72 -4.60 -13.05
N THR A 56 -3.38 -4.66 -13.03
CA THR A 56 -2.62 -5.87 -12.68
C THR A 56 -2.94 -6.37 -11.27
N PHE A 57 -3.11 -5.45 -10.31
CA PHE A 57 -3.45 -5.78 -8.91
C PHE A 57 -4.95 -5.72 -8.61
N ASN A 58 -5.78 -5.39 -9.59
CA ASN A 58 -7.23 -5.20 -9.41
C ASN A 58 -7.57 -4.21 -8.27
N VAL A 59 -6.85 -3.08 -8.22
CA VAL A 59 -7.08 -1.97 -7.29
C VAL A 59 -7.51 -0.72 -8.06
N SER A 60 -8.03 0.29 -7.35
CA SER A 60 -8.32 1.59 -7.99
C SER A 60 -7.05 2.40 -8.18
N VAL A 61 -7.08 3.36 -9.11
CA VAL A 61 -5.98 4.35 -9.23
C VAL A 61 -5.86 5.19 -7.96
N ASP A 62 -6.96 5.46 -7.28
CA ASP A 62 -6.98 6.20 -6.01
C ASP A 62 -6.17 5.48 -4.93
N ASP A 63 -6.24 4.15 -4.86
CA ASP A 63 -5.45 3.33 -3.94
C ASP A 63 -3.93 3.55 -4.10
N LEU A 64 -3.49 3.92 -5.29
CA LEU A 64 -2.09 4.16 -5.63
C LEU A 64 -1.66 5.63 -5.48
N LEU A 65 -2.59 6.58 -5.42
CA LEU A 65 -2.32 8.01 -5.56
C LEU A 65 -2.85 8.91 -4.43
N ILE A 66 -3.83 8.44 -3.67
CA ILE A 66 -4.51 9.21 -2.62
C ILE A 66 -4.10 8.63 -1.26
N ASP A 67 -3.68 9.50 -0.35
CA ASP A 67 -3.34 9.11 1.02
C ASP A 67 -4.60 8.50 1.65
N ASP A 68 -4.52 7.25 2.10
CA ASP A 68 -5.66 6.59 2.73
C ASP A 68 -5.84 7.11 4.18
N GLU A 69 -6.60 8.19 4.33
CA GLU A 69 -7.00 8.72 5.64
C GLU A 69 -7.78 7.67 6.48
N ARG A 70 -8.33 6.62 5.86
CA ARG A 70 -9.05 5.56 6.61
C ARG A 70 -8.11 4.70 7.44
N ALA A 71 -6.85 4.53 7.03
CA ALA A 71 -5.88 3.78 7.82
C ALA A 71 -5.69 4.40 9.22
N THR A 72 -5.68 5.73 9.30
CA THR A 72 -5.63 6.46 10.58
C THR A 72 -6.87 6.17 11.43
N VAL A 73 -8.06 6.19 10.82
CA VAL A 73 -9.32 5.93 11.52
C VAL A 73 -9.39 4.50 12.05
N THR A 74 -9.03 3.51 11.24
CA THR A 74 -9.05 2.09 11.64
C THR A 74 -8.07 1.82 12.78
N ASN A 75 -6.84 2.36 12.71
CA ASN A 75 -5.85 2.20 13.78
C ASN A 75 -6.31 2.82 15.10
N VAL A 76 -6.96 3.99 15.05
CA VAL A 76 -7.54 4.63 16.24
C VAL A 76 -8.67 3.77 16.82
N ILE A 77 -9.55 3.23 15.98
CA ILE A 77 -10.64 2.34 16.42
C ILE A 77 -10.07 1.08 17.09
N ASP A 78 -9.10 0.42 16.47
CA ASP A 78 -8.48 -0.79 17.02
C ASP A 78 -7.79 -0.53 18.36
N ALA A 79 -7.10 0.61 18.49
CA ALA A 79 -6.48 1.03 19.75
C ALA A 79 -7.53 1.28 20.85
N LEU A 80 -8.66 1.91 20.51
CA LEU A 80 -9.76 2.17 21.44
C LEU A 80 -10.46 0.88 21.88
N VAL A 81 -10.69 -0.06 20.96
CA VAL A 81 -11.27 -1.38 21.25
C VAL A 81 -10.34 -2.17 22.17
N THR A 82 -9.05 -2.18 21.87
CA THR A 82 -8.03 -2.88 22.68
C THR A 82 -7.95 -2.31 24.09
N LYS A 83 -7.92 -0.98 24.23
CA LYS A 83 -7.92 -0.28 25.53
C LYS A 83 -9.18 -0.58 26.34
N SER A 84 -10.34 -0.64 25.70
CA SER A 84 -11.61 -0.99 26.35
C SER A 84 -11.60 -2.43 26.88
N LYS A 85 -11.11 -3.39 26.08
CA LYS A 85 -10.96 -4.80 26.51
C LYS A 85 -9.99 -4.95 27.68
N LEU A 86 -8.84 -4.27 27.64
CA LEU A 86 -7.87 -4.25 28.74
C LEU A 86 -8.49 -3.72 30.02
N ARG A 87 -9.24 -2.60 29.95
CA ARG A 87 -9.94 -2.05 31.12
C ARG A 87 -10.91 -3.05 31.74
N ALA A 88 -11.75 -3.70 30.92
CA ALA A 88 -12.73 -4.67 31.38
C ALA A 88 -12.09 -5.85 32.15
N ILE A 89 -10.93 -6.32 31.70
CA ILE A 89 -10.19 -7.40 32.37
C ILE A 89 -9.59 -6.91 33.70
N THR A 90 -9.00 -5.70 33.71
CA THR A 90 -8.38 -5.14 34.92
C THR A 90 -9.40 -4.69 35.97
N SER A 91 -10.63 -4.36 35.57
CA SER A 91 -11.72 -3.96 36.48
C SER A 91 -12.50 -5.14 37.07
N GLY A 92 -12.27 -6.37 36.59
CA GLY A 92 -12.93 -7.59 37.07
C GLY A 92 -12.19 -8.31 38.19
N VAL A 93 -11.09 -7.76 38.70
CA VAL A 93 -10.38 -8.27 39.88
C VAL A 93 -10.84 -7.47 41.10
N GLY A 94 -11.96 -7.90 41.68
CA GLY A 94 -12.54 -7.39 42.92
C GLY A 94 -13.31 -8.50 43.61
#